data_AF-A0AAV3URE2-F1
#
_entry.id   AF-A0AAV3URE2-F1
#
_cell.length_a   1.000
_cell.length_b   1.000
_cell.length_c   1.000
_cell.angle_alpha   90.00
_cell.angle_beta   90.00
_cell.angle_gamma   90.00
#
_symmetry.space_group_name_H-M   'P 1'
#
loop_
_entity.id
_entity.type
_entity.pdbx_description
1 polymer ?
#
loop_
_entity_poly.entity_id
_entity_poly.type
_entity_poly.pdbx_seq_one_letter_code
_entity_poly.pdbx_strand_id
1 'polypeptide(L)' 'MSADTTSGEAPTEPTTGEDQDWGRVALCVVVAIIAALGIHYVLFEVVFTGMNLSPTVHAFVGMVLFFLAGFVSFSTIY' A
#
# COMPACT_ATOMS: atom_id res chain seq x y z
N MET A 1 -52.58 -5.60 -2.06
CA MET A 1 -51.34 -4.82 -2.28
C MET A 1 -50.19 -5.75 -1.92
N SER A 2 -49.54 -6.31 -2.95
CA SER A 2 -48.40 -7.21 -2.76
C SER A 2 -47.15 -6.36 -2.50
N ALA A 3 -46.39 -6.68 -1.46
CA ALA A 3 -45.11 -6.06 -1.19
C ALA A 3 -44.13 -6.52 -2.29
N ASP A 4 -43.73 -5.60 -3.16
CA ASP A 4 -42.65 -5.78 -4.12
C ASP A 4 -41.36 -6.02 -3.33
N THR A 5 -40.87 -7.25 -3.37
CA THR A 5 -39.52 -7.61 -2.96
C THR A 5 -38.57 -7.28 -4.10
N THR A 6 -38.38 -5.99 -4.39
CA THR A 6 -37.22 -5.55 -5.16
C THR A 6 -36.01 -5.80 -4.28
N SER A 7 -35.25 -6.83 -4.64
CA SER A 7 -33.96 -7.17 -4.10
C SER A 7 -33.16 -5.91 -3.82
N GLY A 8 -32.76 -5.73 -2.55
CA GLY A 8 -31.83 -4.70 -2.10
C GLY A 8 -30.43 -4.97 -2.61
N GLU A 9 -30.28 -5.05 -3.93
CA GLU A 9 -29.00 -4.93 -4.59
C GLU A 9 -28.57 -3.48 -4.37
N ALA A 10 -27.53 -3.30 -3.55
CA ALA A 10 -26.93 -2.00 -3.32
C ALA A 10 -26.73 -1.34 -4.69
N PRO A 11 -27.14 -0.07 -4.88
CA PRO A 11 -26.92 0.61 -6.15
C PRO A 11 -25.42 0.51 -6.48
N THR A 12 -25.07 -0.32 -7.45
CA THR A 12 -23.72 -0.33 -7.99
C THR A 12 -23.64 0.91 -8.86
N GLU A 13 -23.30 2.04 -8.24
CA GLU A 13 -22.88 3.22 -8.97
C GLU A 13 -21.82 2.77 -9.99
N PRO A 14 -21.98 3.10 -11.28
CA PRO A 14 -20.95 2.80 -12.26
C PRO A 14 -19.70 3.56 -11.82
N THR A 15 -18.66 2.82 -11.41
CA THR A 15 -17.37 3.40 -11.06
C THR A 15 -16.91 4.27 -12.21
N THR A 16 -16.84 5.58 -11.99
CA THR A 16 -16.33 6.48 -13.02
C THR A 16 -14.85 6.16 -13.25
N GLY A 17 -14.32 6.45 -14.44
CA GLY A 17 -12.90 6.19 -14.73
C GLY A 17 -11.95 6.84 -13.70
N GLU A 18 -12.36 7.97 -13.14
CA GLU A 18 -11.65 8.69 -12.08
C GLU A 18 -11.61 7.90 -10.76
N ASP A 19 -12.72 7.27 -10.35
CA ASP A 19 -12.76 6.43 -9.13
C ASP A 19 -11.82 5.22 -9.23
N GLN A 20 -11.71 4.65 -10.44
CA GLN A 20 -10.81 3.53 -10.70
C GLN A 20 -9.34 3.96 -10.63
N ASP A 21 -9.00 5.16 -11.07
CA ASP A 21 -7.64 5.70 -11.01
C ASP A 21 -7.22 5.99 -9.57
N TRP A 22 -8.09 6.61 -8.76
CA TRP A 22 -7.85 6.78 -7.33
C TRP A 22 -7.73 5.44 -6.59
N GLY A 23 -8.51 4.43 -6.98
CA GLY A 23 -8.39 3.06 -6.46
C GLY A 23 -7.03 2.43 -6.76
N ARG A 24 -6.48 2.63 -7.97
CA ARG A 24 -5.13 2.16 -8.35
C ARG A 24 -4.04 2.87 -7.56
N VAL A 25 -4.17 4.19 -7.37
CA VAL A 25 -3.24 4.98 -6.53
C VAL A 25 -3.26 4.48 -5.09
N ALA A 26 -4.45 4.28 -4.51
CA ALA A 26 -4.59 3.77 -3.15
C ALA A 26 -3.95 2.38 -2.99
N LEU A 27 -4.21 1.47 -3.93
CA LEU A 27 -3.58 0.14 -3.96
C LEU A 27 -2.05 0.24 -4.04
N CYS A 28 -1.54 1.10 -4.92
CA CYS A 28 -0.11 1.36 -5.08
C CYS A 28 0.55 1.81 -3.77
N VAL A 29 -0.09 2.74 -3.05
CA VAL A 29 0.39 3.22 -1.75
C VAL A 29 0.42 2.09 -0.72
N VAL A 30 -0.63 1.27 -0.64
CA VAL A 30 -0.69 0.14 0.29
C VAL A 30 0.41 -0.88 -0.01
N VAL A 31 0.61 -1.24 -1.28
CA VAL A 31 1.69 -2.16 -1.69
C VAL A 31 3.06 -1.60 -1.34
N ALA A 32 3.29 -0.31 -1.60
CA ALA A 32 4.55 0.35 -1.25
C ALA A 32 4.83 0.34 0.26
N ILE A 33 3.81 0.60 1.09
CA ILE A 33 3.94 0.54 2.57
C ILE A 33 4.31 -0.88 3.01
N ILE A 34 3.58 -1.89 2.54
CA ILE A 34 3.81 -3.29 2.94
C ILE A 34 5.19 -3.76 2.51
N ALA A 35 5.59 -3.46 1.27
CA ALA A 35 6.91 -3.82 0.75
C ALA A 35 8.03 -3.13 1.53
N ALA A 36 7.91 -1.83 1.81
CA ALA A 36 8.90 -1.07 2.56
C ALA A 36 9.05 -1.59 3.99
N LEU A 37 7.94 -1.81 4.71
CA LEU A 37 7.96 -2.38 6.05
C LEU A 37 8.55 -3.79 6.08
N GLY A 38 8.18 -4.64 5.11
CA GLY A 38 8.69 -6.00 5.01
C GLY A 38 10.19 -6.05 4.75
N ILE A 39 10.69 -5.28 3.78
CA ILE A 39 12.13 -5.21 3.47
C ILE A 39 12.90 -4.63 4.65
N HIS A 40 12.36 -3.60 5.28
CA HIS A 40 12.99 -2.96 6.44
C HIS A 40 13.06 -3.93 7.64
N TYR A 41 11.98 -4.64 7.94
CA TYR A 41 11.97 -5.69 8.96
C TYR A 41 13.03 -6.76 8.68
N VAL A 42 13.07 -7.32 7.46
CA VAL A 42 14.06 -8.36 7.10
C VAL A 42 15.50 -7.82 7.23
N LEU A 43 15.77 -6.60 6.77
CA LEU A 43 17.11 -6.02 6.89
C LEU A 43 17.54 -5.88 8.35
N PHE A 44 16.69 -5.35 9.23
CA PHE A 44 17.10 -5.05 10.60
C PHE A 44 17.01 -6.25 11.54
N GLU A 45 15.98 -7.07 11.43
CA GLU A 45 15.77 -8.22 12.33
C GLU A 45 16.50 -9.48 11.84
N VAL A 46 16.60 -9.70 10.53
CA VAL A 46 17.16 -10.95 9.98
C VAL A 46 18.60 -10.77 9.50
N VAL A 47 18.94 -9.65 8.86
CA VAL A 47 20.27 -9.44 8.27
C VAL A 47 21.24 -8.75 9.22
N PHE A 48 20.80 -7.72 9.93
CA PHE A 48 21.64 -6.92 10.83
C PHE A 48 21.49 -7.29 12.30
N THR A 49 20.97 -8.48 12.60
CA THR A 49 20.78 -8.96 13.98
C THR A 49 22.08 -8.84 14.77
N GLY A 50 22.07 -8.02 15.83
CA GLY A 50 23.23 -7.77 16.69
C GLY A 50 24.04 -6.50 16.37
N MET A 51 23.71 -5.75 15.33
CA MET A 51 24.28 -4.43 15.08
C MET A 51 23.48 -3.35 15.84
N ASN A 52 24.13 -2.65 16.77
CA ASN A 52 23.57 -1.45 17.42
C ASN A 52 23.55 -0.28 16.43
N LEU A 53 22.57 -0.27 15.53
CA LEU A 53 22.32 0.84 14.63
C LEU A 53 21.69 2.00 15.40
N SER A 54 22.21 3.21 15.19
CA SER A 54 21.59 4.41 15.74
C SER A 54 20.14 4.54 15.25
N PRO A 55 19.18 4.95 16.11
CA PRO A 55 17.79 5.16 15.72
C PRO A 55 17.63 6.07 14.48
N THR A 56 18.52 7.05 14.32
CA THR A 56 18.52 7.95 13.17
C THR A 56 18.81 7.21 11.86
N VAL A 57 19.77 6.27 11.87
CA VAL A 57 20.12 5.47 10.68
C VAL A 57 18.98 4.51 10.35
N HIS A 58 18.37 3.90 11.38
CA HIS A 58 17.22 3.02 11.20
C HIS A 58 16.02 3.73 10.56
N ALA A 59 15.69 4.93 11.04
CA ALA A 59 14.62 5.75 10.47
C ALA A 59 14.96 6.22 9.04
N PHE A 60 16.21 6.60 8.78
CA PHE A 60 16.65 7.02 7.45
C PHE A 60 16.51 5.90 6.42
N VAL A 61 16.96 4.68 6.75
CA VAL A 61 16.81 3.50 5.87
C VAL A 61 15.33 3.20 5.62
N GLY A 62 14.48 3.32 6.65
CA GLY A 62 13.03 3.14 6.50
C GLY A 62 12.41 4.14 5.52
N MET A 63 12.77 5.42 5.63
CA MET A 63 12.31 6.44 4.70
C MET A 63 12.77 6.17 3.26
N VAL A 64 14.04 5.82 3.04
CA VAL A 64 14.56 5.52 1.69
C VAL A 64 13.83 4.31 1.08
N LEU A 65 13.62 3.24 1.85
CA LEU A 65 12.88 2.07 1.39
C LEU A 65 11.43 2.39 1.05
N PHE A 66 10.77 3.25 1.83
CA PHE A 66 9.41 3.69 1.54
C PHE A 66 9.31 4.44 0.21
N PHE A 67 10.18 5.42 -0.02
CA PHE A 67 10.19 6.16 -1.29
C PHE A 67 10.55 5.25 -2.49
N LEU A 68 11.49 4.33 -2.31
CA LEU A 68 11.88 3.40 -3.38
C LEU A 68 10.75 2.42 -3.71
N ALA A 69 10.11 1.83 -2.69
CA ALA A 69 8.97 0.93 -2.89
C ALA A 69 7.77 1.67 -3.50
N GLY A 70 7.56 2.93 -3.12
CA GLY A 70 6.59 3.83 -3.75
C GLY A 70 6.89 4.03 -5.23
N PHE A 71 8.11 4.43 -5.56
CA PHE A 71 8.54 4.64 -6.94
C PHE A 71 8.38 3.40 -7.82
N VAL A 72 8.81 2.22 -7.32
CA VAL A 72 8.67 0.95 -8.06
C VAL A 72 7.20 0.60 -8.26
N SER A 73 6.38 0.71 -7.22
CA SER A 73 4.93 0.42 -7.30
C SER A 73 4.24 1.34 -8.30
N PHE A 74 4.55 2.64 -8.28
CA PHE A 74 3.99 3.59 -9.24
C PHE A 74 4.43 3.27 -10.67
N SER A 75 5.71 2.95 -10.88
CA SER A 75 6.26 2.65 -12.21
C SER A 75 5.79 1.33 -12.81
N THR A 76 5.19 0.43 -12.01
CA THR A 76 4.69 -0.87 -12.46
C THR A 76 3.17 -0.91 -12.59
N ILE A 77 2.45 -0.05 -11.87
CA ILE A 77 0.99 0.01 -11.90
C ILE A 77 0.48 1.05 -12.94
N TYR A 78 1.25 2.10 -13.20
CA TYR A 78 1.03 3.06 -14.29
C TYR A 78 1.88 2.72 -15.51
#